data_AF-A0ABD6XLB0-F1
#
_entry.id   AF-A0ABD6XLB0-F1
#
_cell.length_a   1.000
_cell.length_b   1.000
_cell.length_c   1.000
_cell.angle_alpha   90.00
_cell.angle_beta   90.00
_cell.angle_gamma   90.00
#
_symmetry.space_group_name_H-M   'P 1'
#
loop_
_entity.id
_entity.type
_entity.pdbx_description
1 polymer ?
#
loop_
_entity_poly.entity_id
_entity_poly.type
_entity_poly.pdbx_seq_one_letter_code
_entity_poly.pdbx_strand_id
1 'polypeptide(L)'
;MPNWCANRLRVNDLAENFSQVRALMTGEVRPSYARAETEGIQLFLAGCAGLLRPVTNEMYTPYPALTAAVSVTSRPYWRLRSDNTGFPGQQSAQPVQQIHDRFP
;
A
#
# COMPACT_ATOMS: atom_id res chain seq x y z
N MET A 1 -28.68 -11.11 -32.62
CA MET A 1 -27.60 -11.55 -31.71
C MET A 1 -26.29 -11.47 -32.48
N PRO A 2 -25.19 -10.98 -31.89
CA PRO A 2 -23.90 -10.98 -32.56
C PRO A 2 -23.53 -12.43 -32.91
N ASN A 3 -22.89 -12.64 -34.04
CA ASN A 3 -22.37 -13.91 -34.53
C ASN A 3 -21.42 -14.55 -33.51
N TRP A 4 -21.91 -15.47 -32.68
CA TRP A 4 -21.09 -16.23 -31.74
C TRP A 4 -20.30 -17.32 -32.45
N CYS A 5 -19.06 -17.53 -32.03
CA CYS A 5 -18.18 -18.56 -32.57
C CYS A 5 -18.48 -19.92 -31.93
N ALA A 6 -18.57 -20.97 -32.75
CA ALA A 6 -18.65 -22.36 -32.30
C ALA A 6 -17.23 -22.94 -32.17
N ASN A 7 -16.56 -22.66 -31.04
CA ASN A 7 -15.22 -23.18 -30.77
C ASN A 7 -15.27 -24.66 -30.35
N ARG A 8 -14.40 -25.49 -30.93
CA ARG A 8 -14.29 -26.92 -30.60
C ARG A 8 -12.89 -27.21 -30.04
N LEU A 9 -12.82 -27.56 -28.77
CA LEU A 9 -11.58 -27.94 -28.09
C LEU A 9 -11.46 -29.47 -28.00
N ARG A 10 -10.27 -30.01 -28.26
CA ARG A 10 -9.91 -31.41 -27.95
C ARG A 10 -8.72 -31.38 -27.00
N VAL A 11 -8.86 -32.01 -25.85
CA VAL A 11 -7.82 -32.11 -24.83
C VAL A 11 -7.37 -33.57 -24.78
N ASN A 12 -6.07 -33.81 -24.91
CA ASN A 12 -5.47 -35.14 -24.81
C ASN A 12 -4.48 -35.13 -23.65
N ASP A 13 -4.68 -35.95 -22.63
CA ASP A 13 -3.80 -36.06 -21.47
C ASP A 13 -4.04 -37.38 -20.71
N LEU A 14 -3.36 -37.60 -19.59
CA LEU A 14 -3.61 -38.68 -18.63
C LEU A 14 -4.97 -38.51 -17.93
N ALA A 15 -5.58 -39.64 -17.53
CA ALA A 15 -6.91 -39.69 -16.93
C ALA A 15 -7.08 -38.76 -15.72
N GLU A 16 -6.04 -38.59 -14.91
CA GLU A 16 -6.05 -37.74 -13.71
C GLU A 16 -6.23 -36.25 -14.04
N ASN A 17 -5.64 -35.77 -15.13
CA ASN A 17 -5.71 -34.37 -15.55
C ASN A 17 -7.08 -34.00 -16.15
N PHE A 18 -7.81 -34.97 -16.70
CA PHE A 18 -9.17 -34.74 -17.20
C PHE A 18 -10.16 -34.36 -16.10
N SER A 19 -9.95 -34.84 -14.86
CA SER A 19 -10.80 -34.46 -13.73
C SER A 19 -10.67 -32.97 -13.42
N GLN A 20 -9.45 -32.43 -13.46
CA GLN A 20 -9.17 -31.01 -13.23
C GLN A 20 -9.70 -30.13 -14.37
N VAL A 21 -9.49 -30.54 -15.62
CA VAL A 21 -10.02 -29.83 -16.80
C VAL A 21 -11.56 -29.82 -16.80
N ARG A 22 -12.20 -30.93 -16.39
CA ARG A 22 -13.65 -31.01 -16.25
C ARG A 22 -14.14 -30.07 -15.14
N ALA A 23 -13.52 -30.09 -13.97
CA ALA A 23 -13.86 -29.20 -12.86
C ALA A 23 -13.71 -27.72 -13.25
N LEU A 24 -12.72 -27.38 -14.08
CA LEU A 24 -12.57 -26.03 -14.62
C LEU A 24 -13.72 -25.68 -15.59
N MET A 25 -14.06 -26.59 -16.51
CA MET A 25 -15.15 -26.35 -17.48
C MET A 25 -16.55 -26.32 -16.85
N THR A 26 -16.77 -27.02 -15.74
CA THR A 26 -18.02 -26.97 -14.97
C THR A 26 -18.06 -25.79 -13.99
N GLY A 27 -16.96 -25.06 -13.82
CA GLY A 27 -16.88 -23.92 -12.90
C GLY A 27 -16.77 -24.31 -11.42
N GLU A 28 -16.44 -25.57 -11.12
CA GLU A 28 -16.22 -26.07 -9.76
C GLU A 28 -14.90 -25.53 -9.17
N VAL A 29 -13.96 -25.11 -10.02
CA VAL A 29 -12.71 -24.48 -9.60
C VAL A 29 -12.95 -23.01 -9.32
N ARG A 30 -12.91 -22.63 -8.04
CA ARG A 30 -12.97 -21.22 -7.64
C ARG A 30 -11.61 -20.56 -7.91
N PRO A 31 -11.55 -19.50 -8.72
CA PRO A 31 -10.29 -18.85 -9.00
C PRO A 31 -9.77 -18.10 -7.77
N SER A 32 -8.46 -18.18 -7.52
CA SER A 32 -7.81 -17.46 -6.42
C SER A 32 -7.90 -15.93 -6.56
N TYR A 33 -7.96 -15.41 -7.80
CA TYR A 33 -8.06 -13.97 -8.05
C TYR A 33 -9.35 -13.37 -7.51
N ALA A 34 -10.46 -14.12 -7.47
CA ALA A 34 -11.74 -13.60 -6.98
C ALA A 34 -11.66 -13.21 -5.50
N ARG A 35 -10.81 -13.91 -4.73
CA ARG A 35 -10.52 -13.54 -3.36
C ARG A 35 -9.71 -12.25 -3.30
N ALA A 36 -8.64 -12.15 -4.09
CA ALA A 36 -7.79 -10.95 -4.15
C ALA A 36 -8.58 -9.71 -4.59
N GLU A 37 -9.54 -9.86 -5.50
CA GLU A 37 -10.46 -8.80 -5.91
C GLU A 37 -11.33 -8.33 -4.73
N THR A 38 -11.94 -9.26 -4.01
CA THR A 38 -12.79 -8.94 -2.85
C THR A 38 -12.00 -8.24 -1.75
N GLU A 39 -10.83 -8.77 -1.41
CA GLU A 39 -9.93 -8.17 -0.41
C GLU A 39 -9.41 -6.80 -0.88
N GLY A 40 -9.08 -6.66 -2.17
CA GLY A 40 -8.67 -5.39 -2.77
C GLY A 40 -9.75 -4.31 -2.67
N ILE A 41 -11.00 -4.65 -2.92
CA ILE A 41 -12.14 -3.74 -2.76
C ILE A 41 -12.28 -3.31 -1.29
N GLN A 42 -12.15 -4.23 -0.34
CA GLN A 42 -12.22 -3.91 1.09
C GLN A 42 -11.10 -2.95 1.51
N LEU A 43 -9.86 -3.21 1.05
CA LEU A 43 -8.72 -2.32 1.32
C LEU A 43 -8.92 -0.94 0.69
N PHE A 44 -9.44 -0.89 -0.53
CA PHE A 44 -9.75 0.37 -1.21
C PHE A 44 -10.78 1.19 -0.43
N LEU A 45 -11.89 0.56 0.00
CA LEU A 45 -12.91 1.22 0.80
C LEU A 45 -12.38 1.67 2.17
N ALA A 46 -11.57 0.84 2.83
CA ALA A 46 -10.94 1.19 4.11
C ALA A 46 -9.95 2.37 3.96
N GLY A 47 -9.24 2.46 2.84
CA GLY A 47 -8.40 3.61 2.50
C GLY A 47 -9.21 4.89 2.28
N CYS A 48 -10.31 4.80 1.52
CA CYS A 48 -11.22 5.94 1.30
C CYS A 48 -11.90 6.42 2.60
N ALA A 49 -12.23 5.49 3.51
CA ALA A 49 -12.76 5.81 4.84
C ALA A 49 -11.68 6.38 5.79
N GLY A 50 -10.40 6.35 5.40
CA GLY A 50 -9.28 6.82 6.20
C GLY A 50 -8.88 5.90 7.36
N LEU A 51 -9.40 4.67 7.38
CA LEU A 51 -9.02 3.61 8.32
C LEU A 51 -7.61 3.09 8.01
N LEU A 52 -7.30 2.97 6.72
CA LEU A 52 -5.97 2.67 6.22
C LEU A 52 -5.36 3.93 5.63
N ARG A 53 -4.08 4.18 5.91
CA ARG A 53 -3.35 5.35 5.40
C ARG A 53 -1.99 4.92 4.87
N PRO A 54 -1.55 5.48 3.73
CA PRO A 54 -0.22 5.20 3.24
C PRO A 54 0.82 5.78 4.21
N VAL A 55 1.92 5.05 4.42
CA VAL A 55 3.04 5.49 5.27
C VAL A 55 3.87 6.55 4.54
N THR A 56 3.96 6.44 3.22
CA THR A 56 4.57 7.43 2.33
C THR A 56 3.52 8.42 1.82
N ASN A 57 3.94 9.65 1.56
CA ASN A 57 3.06 10.67 1.00
C ASN A 57 2.93 10.47 -0.52
N GLU A 58 2.29 9.37 -0.93
CA GLU A 58 2.03 9.04 -2.32
C GLU A 58 0.59 9.35 -2.70
N MET A 59 0.42 10.00 -3.85
CA MET A 59 -0.91 10.30 -4.40
C MET A 59 -1.30 9.23 -5.40
N TYR A 60 -2.53 8.72 -5.26
CA TYR A 60 -3.11 7.83 -6.25
C TYR A 60 -3.94 8.62 -7.27
N THR A 61 -3.32 9.03 -8.38
CA THR A 61 -3.93 9.90 -9.40
C THR A 61 -5.27 9.42 -9.95
N PRO A 62 -5.52 8.11 -10.19
CA PRO A 62 -6.81 7.65 -10.69
C PRO A 62 -7.96 7.84 -9.70
N TYR A 63 -7.66 7.88 -8.39
CA TYR A 63 -8.65 8.11 -7.35
C TYR A 63 -8.03 8.83 -6.13
N PRO A 64 -7.88 10.17 -6.18
CA PRO A 64 -7.16 10.92 -5.14
C PRO A 64 -7.77 10.79 -3.74
N ALA A 65 -9.08 10.54 -3.65
CA ALA A 65 -9.77 10.33 -2.38
C ALA A 65 -9.29 9.07 -1.62
N LEU A 66 -8.63 8.12 -2.28
CA LEU A 66 -8.04 6.94 -1.64
C LEU A 66 -6.90 7.33 -0.69
N THR A 67 -6.12 8.35 -1.04
CA THR A 67 -4.97 8.82 -0.25
C THR A 67 -5.21 10.20 0.37
N ALA A 68 -6.35 10.84 0.11
CA ALA A 68 -6.70 12.15 0.66
C ALA A 68 -6.88 12.18 2.18
N ALA A 69 -7.16 11.04 2.83
CA ALA A 69 -7.23 10.92 4.29
C ALA A 69 -5.88 11.23 5.00
N VAL A 70 -4.82 11.49 4.25
CA VAL A 70 -3.52 12.01 4.73
C VAL A 70 -3.62 13.43 5.35
N SER A 71 -4.77 14.12 5.28
CA SER A 71 -4.84 15.56 5.54
C SER A 71 -5.30 16.05 6.93
N VAL A 72 -5.16 15.30 8.05
CA VAL A 72 -5.54 15.91 9.36
C VAL A 72 -4.66 15.66 10.58
N THR A 73 -3.57 14.87 10.54
CA THR A 73 -2.74 14.71 11.76
C THR A 73 -1.27 14.35 11.53
N SER A 74 -0.76 14.43 10.32
CA SER A 74 0.69 14.61 10.18
C SER A 74 0.92 16.10 10.17
N ARG A 75 1.13 16.70 11.36
CA ARG A 75 2.01 17.87 11.46
C ARG A 75 3.39 17.30 11.16
N PRO A 76 4.01 17.59 10.02
CA PRO A 76 5.26 16.92 9.78
C PRO A 76 6.32 17.47 10.76
N TYR A 77 7.27 16.63 11.11
CA TYR A 77 8.16 16.85 12.25
C TYR A 77 8.95 18.17 12.16
N TRP A 78 9.30 18.62 10.96
CA TRP A 78 10.08 19.84 10.70
C TRP A 78 9.40 21.19 11.06
N ARG A 79 8.12 21.22 11.45
CA ARG A 79 7.27 22.39 11.70
C ARG A 79 7.00 22.54 13.19
N LEU A 80 7.30 21.50 13.97
CA LEU A 80 7.45 21.62 15.43
C LEU A 80 8.75 22.34 15.81
N ARG A 81 9.69 22.52 14.87
CA ARG A 81 10.97 23.22 15.11
C ARG A 81 10.89 24.73 14.83
N SER A 82 9.92 25.21 14.07
CA SER A 82 9.75 26.64 13.77
C SER A 82 8.99 27.42 14.83
N ASP A 83 8.20 26.74 15.67
CA ASP A 83 7.35 27.38 16.68
C ASP A 83 8.12 27.72 17.98
N ASN A 84 9.41 27.40 18.03
CA ASN A 84 10.32 27.69 19.14
C ASN A 84 11.20 28.93 18.89
N THR A 85 10.68 29.93 18.18
CA THR A 85 11.30 31.28 18.11
C THR A 85 10.76 32.18 19.21
N GLY A 86 10.96 31.76 20.46
CA GLY A 86 11.03 32.65 21.61
C GLY A 86 12.49 32.73 22.05
N PHE A 87 13.19 33.79 21.65
CA PHE A 87 14.48 34.16 22.25
C PHE A 87 14.32 34.22 23.78
N PRO A 88 15.27 33.69 24.56
CA PRO A 88 16.45 34.51 24.85
C PRO A 88 17.77 33.74 24.86
N GLY A 89 18.86 34.48 24.70
CA GLY A 89 20.18 34.04 25.16
C GLY A 89 21.07 33.47 24.06
N GLN A 90 21.82 34.37 23.42
CA GLN A 90 23.28 34.26 23.36
C GLN A 90 23.86 32.99 23.99
N GLN A 91 24.24 32.01 23.17
CA GLN A 91 25.38 31.16 23.48
C GLN A 91 26.09 30.83 22.17
N SER A 92 27.12 31.63 21.93
CA SER A 92 28.23 31.41 21.02
C SER A 92 28.57 29.92 20.91
N ALA A 93 28.52 29.41 19.68
CA ALA A 93 29.17 28.17 19.32
C ALA A 93 30.66 28.28 19.64
N GLN A 94 31.13 27.55 20.66
CA GLN A 94 32.54 27.26 20.80
C GLN A 94 32.87 26.05 19.92
N PRO A 95 33.94 26.10 19.10
CA PRO A 95 34.37 24.96 18.34
C PRO A 95 34.98 23.88 19.24
N VAL A 96 34.76 22.64 18.83
CA VAL A 96 35.29 21.39 19.36
C VAL A 96 36.78 21.50 19.70
N GLN A 97 37.15 21.32 20.97
CA GLN A 97 38.54 21.03 21.34
C GLN A 97 38.64 20.19 22.63
N GLN A 98 39.44 19.13 22.49
CA GLN A 98 40.16 18.35 23.51
C GLN A 98 39.38 17.38 24.39
N ILE A 99 39.26 16.16 23.85
CA ILE A 99 39.54 14.93 24.61
C ILE A 99 41.02 14.99 25.01
N HIS A 100 41.34 15.24 26.28
CA HIS A 100 42.49 14.67 26.98
C HIS A 100 42.34 14.89 28.51
N ASP A 101 42.52 13.78 29.23
CA ASP A 101 42.99 13.66 30.62
C ASP A 101 42.20 14.26 31.78
N ARG A 102 41.43 13.40 32.46
CA ARG A 102 41.61 13.07 33.89
C ARG A 102 40.53 12.10 34.38
N PHE A 103 40.93 10.92 34.82
CA PHE A 103 40.69 10.35 36.16
C PHE A 103 41.03 8.85 36.15
N PRO A 104 41.68 8.30 37.19
CA PRO A 104 42.47 8.93 38.26
C PRO A 104 43.99 8.94 37.98
#